data_AF-A0A2M9NWH7-F1
#
_entry.id   AF-A0A2M9NWH7-F1
#
_cell.length_a   1.000
_cell.length_b   1.000
_cell.length_c   1.000
_cell.angle_alpha   90.00
_cell.angle_beta   90.00
_cell.angle_gamma   90.00
#
_symmetry.space_group_name_H-M   'P 1'
#
loop_
_entity.id
_entity.type
_entity.pdbx_description
1 polymer ?
#
loop_
_entity_poly.entity_id
_entity_poly.type
_entity_poly.pdbx_seq_one_letter_code
_entity_poly.pdbx_strand_id
1 'polypeptide(L)'
;MLTESMSVYLYEPFYISILLLLLGIVYIGILVYSFTKVTFTILGYGLMGISIITYLLVGLYMTGKEYYLDKDAPDILIFGSFDFLELTLLTYPYIFLTLAAVLGKKGE
;
A
#
# COMPACT_ATOMS: atom_id res chain seq x y z
N MET A 1 32.17 21.82 -1.17
CA MET A 1 31.17 21.42 -2.17
C MET A 1 31.06 19.89 -2.32
N LEU A 2 31.26 19.13 -1.24
CA LEU A 2 31.13 17.65 -1.20
C LEU A 2 30.20 17.18 -0.07
N THR A 3 29.69 18.11 0.74
CA THR A 3 28.85 17.82 1.92
C THR A 3 27.37 17.79 1.58
N GLU A 4 26.94 18.46 0.51
CA GLU A 4 25.52 18.49 0.09
C GLU A 4 25.09 17.23 -0.69
N SER A 5 26.01 16.57 -1.41
CA SER A 5 25.65 15.36 -2.16
C SER A 5 25.40 14.14 -1.26
N MET A 6 25.94 14.14 -0.04
CA MET A 6 25.76 13.07 0.94
C MET A 6 24.44 13.20 1.73
N SER A 7 23.90 14.42 1.86
CA SER A 7 22.65 14.65 2.60
C SER A 7 21.41 14.20 1.82
N VAL A 8 21.46 14.21 0.48
CA VAL A 8 20.34 13.79 -0.38
C VAL A 8 20.15 12.26 -0.33
N TYR A 9 21.23 11.49 -0.30
CA TYR A 9 21.16 10.02 -0.14
C TYR A 9 20.78 9.55 1.27
N LEU A 10 20.86 10.43 2.27
CA LEU A 10 20.37 10.16 3.62
C LEU A 10 18.87 10.45 3.78
N TYR A 11 18.24 11.12 2.80
CA TYR A 11 16.88 11.63 2.93
C TYR A 11 15.81 10.68 2.43
N GLU A 12 16.16 9.72 1.58
CA GLU A 12 15.26 8.65 1.17
C GLU A 12 15.65 7.34 1.84
N PRO A 13 15.00 7.02 2.94
CA PRO A 13 15.36 5.84 3.67
C PRO A 13 14.88 4.58 2.95
N PHE A 14 15.83 3.75 2.54
CA PHE A 14 15.61 2.36 2.10
C PHE A 14 14.65 1.57 3.01
N TYR A 15 14.53 1.93 4.30
CA TYR A 15 13.60 1.30 5.22
C TYR A 15 12.11 1.51 4.86
N ILE A 16 11.73 2.61 4.17
CA ILE A 16 10.34 2.84 3.77
C ILE A 16 9.93 1.85 2.67
N SER A 17 10.77 1.65 1.66
CA SER A 17 10.49 0.68 0.59
C SER A 17 10.38 -0.75 1.13
N ILE A 18 11.24 -1.13 2.09
CA ILE A 18 11.17 -2.42 2.79
C ILE A 18 9.86 -2.52 3.60
N LEU A 19 9.49 -1.46 4.33
CA LEU A 19 8.23 -1.41 5.08
C LEU A 19 7.01 -1.61 4.18
N LEU A 20 6.98 -0.94 3.02
CA LEU A 20 5.89 -1.07 2.05
C LEU A 20 5.78 -2.48 1.47
N LEU A 21 6.92 -3.11 1.16
CA LEU A 21 6.94 -4.49 0.70
C LEU A 21 6.42 -5.45 1.77
N LEU A 22 6.83 -5.26 3.03
CA LEU A 22 6.31 -6.02 4.17
C LEU A 22 4.80 -5.81 4.35
N LEU A 23 4.32 -4.56 4.29
CA LEU A 23 2.90 -4.23 4.36
C LEU A 23 2.11 -4.93 3.25
N GLY A 24 2.61 -4.90 2.01
CA GLY A 24 1.97 -5.58 0.89
C GLY A 24 1.88 -7.10 1.07
N ILE A 25 2.95 -7.73 1.57
CA ILE A 25 2.92 -9.17 1.91
C ILE A 25 1.89 -9.45 3.00
N VAL A 26 1.85 -8.63 4.06
CA VAL A 26 0.87 -8.76 5.14
C VAL A 26 -0.56 -8.61 4.60
N TYR A 27 -0.81 -7.63 3.74
CA TYR A 27 -2.11 -7.41 3.13
C TYR A 27 -2.58 -8.62 2.31
N ILE A 28 -1.71 -9.17 1.46
CA ILE A 28 -2.00 -10.39 0.69
C ILE A 28 -2.29 -11.57 1.63
N GLY A 29 -1.49 -11.74 2.68
CA GLY A 29 -1.70 -12.79 3.68
C GLY A 29 -3.06 -12.69 4.36
N ILE A 30 -3.47 -11.49 4.78
CA ILE A 30 -4.79 -11.26 5.40
C ILE A 30 -5.91 -11.49 4.39
N LEU A 31 -5.77 -11.06 3.15
CA LEU A 31 -6.76 -11.33 2.10
C LEU A 31 -6.96 -12.83 1.87
N VAL A 32 -5.88 -13.58 1.67
CA VAL A 32 -5.94 -15.04 1.45
C VAL A 32 -6.56 -15.73 2.67
N TYR A 33 -6.15 -15.36 3.87
CA TYR A 33 -6.77 -15.87 5.10
C TYR A 33 -8.27 -15.58 5.14
N SER A 34 -8.66 -14.36 4.80
CA SER A 34 -10.07 -13.94 4.83
C SER A 34 -10.90 -14.74 3.82
N PHE A 35 -10.44 -14.91 2.58
CA PHE A 35 -11.15 -15.72 1.57
C PHE A 35 -11.26 -17.21 1.93
N THR A 36 -10.27 -17.76 2.63
CA THR A 36 -10.21 -19.20 2.93
C THR A 36 -10.87 -19.59 4.25
N LYS A 37 -10.91 -18.68 5.23
CA LYS A 37 -11.34 -18.98 6.60
C LYS A 37 -12.57 -18.22 7.05
N VAL A 38 -12.99 -17.17 6.34
CA VAL A 38 -14.09 -16.33 6.78
C VAL A 38 -15.23 -16.37 5.76
N THR A 39 -16.42 -16.66 6.23
CA THR A 39 -17.65 -16.55 5.44
C THR A 39 -18.18 -15.14 5.57
N PHE A 40 -18.23 -14.39 4.47
CA PHE A 40 -18.70 -13.00 4.50
C PHE A 40 -20.16 -12.88 4.08
N THR A 41 -20.82 -11.84 4.58
CA THR A 41 -22.08 -11.31 4.06
C THR A 41 -21.83 -10.50 2.79
N ILE A 42 -22.88 -10.14 2.06
CA ILE A 42 -22.79 -9.27 0.88
C ILE A 42 -22.08 -7.95 1.21
N LEU A 43 -22.36 -7.38 2.39
CA LEU A 43 -21.70 -6.17 2.87
C LEU A 43 -20.20 -6.40 3.13
N GLY A 44 -19.84 -7.55 3.70
CA GLY A 44 -18.43 -7.94 3.89
C GLY A 44 -17.67 -8.09 2.58
N TYR A 45 -18.27 -8.76 1.58
CA TYR A 45 -17.68 -8.85 0.24
C TYR A 45 -17.56 -7.48 -0.43
N GLY A 46 -18.54 -6.59 -0.24
CA GLY A 46 -18.47 -5.21 -0.73
C GLY A 46 -17.29 -4.43 -0.13
N LEU A 47 -17.14 -4.46 1.20
CA LEU A 47 -16.01 -3.81 1.90
C LEU A 47 -14.66 -4.40 1.49
N MET A 48 -14.58 -5.71 1.31
CA MET A 48 -13.38 -6.38 0.82
C MET A 48 -13.04 -5.98 -0.62
N GLY A 49 -14.04 -5.88 -1.48
CA GLY A 49 -13.87 -5.37 -2.85
C GLY A 49 -13.33 -3.94 -2.86
N ILE A 50 -13.91 -3.05 -2.04
CA ILE A 50 -13.43 -1.67 -1.88
C ILE A 50 -11.98 -1.67 -1.39
N SER A 51 -11.64 -2.47 -0.38
CA SER A 51 -10.27 -2.63 0.11
C SER A 51 -9.29 -2.96 -1.02
N ILE A 52 -9.61 -3.97 -1.83
CA ILE A 52 -8.76 -4.40 -2.96
C ILE A 52 -8.61 -3.30 -4.00
N ILE A 53 -9.72 -2.66 -4.40
CA ILE A 53 -9.70 -1.58 -5.39
C ILE A 53 -8.85 -0.41 -4.89
N THR A 54 -9.05 0.02 -3.64
CA THR A 54 -8.26 1.10 -3.06
C THR A 54 -6.79 0.72 -2.97
N TYR A 55 -6.45 -0.52 -2.61
CA TYR A 55 -5.05 -0.97 -2.56
C TYR A 55 -4.38 -0.88 -3.93
N LEU A 56 -5.06 -1.32 -4.98
CA LEU A 56 -4.57 -1.25 -6.36
C LEU A 56 -4.43 0.19 -6.85
N LEU A 57 -5.40 1.06 -6.54
CA LEU A 57 -5.33 2.48 -6.90
C LEU A 57 -4.17 3.19 -6.22
N VAL A 58 -3.93 2.89 -4.94
CA VAL A 58 -2.79 3.45 -4.19
C VAL A 58 -1.48 2.94 -4.76
N GLY A 59 -1.38 1.63 -5.08
CA GLY A 59 -0.20 1.07 -5.74
C GLY A 59 0.06 1.73 -7.11
N LEU A 60 -0.99 1.91 -7.93
CA LEU A 60 -0.88 2.59 -9.22
C LEU A 60 -0.44 4.06 -9.07
N TYR A 61 -0.99 4.77 -8.08
CA TYR A 61 -0.58 6.14 -7.77
C TYR A 61 0.90 6.22 -7.38
N MET A 62 1.34 5.32 -6.49
CA MET A 62 2.72 5.25 -6.03
C MET A 62 3.70 4.92 -7.17
N THR A 63 3.41 3.92 -8.00
CA THR A 63 4.25 3.57 -9.16
C THR A 63 4.22 4.64 -10.26
N GLY A 64 3.10 5.35 -10.41
CA GLY A 64 2.93 6.37 -11.44
C GLY A 64 3.54 7.74 -11.08
N LYS A 65 3.55 8.12 -9.80
CA LYS A 65 4.00 9.45 -9.32
C LYS A 65 5.39 9.81 -9.86
N GLU A 66 6.34 8.88 -9.79
CA GLU A 66 7.70 9.14 -10.27
C GLU A 66 7.80 9.16 -11.80
N TYR A 67 7.07 8.28 -12.48
CA TYR A 67 7.07 8.20 -13.95
C TYR A 67 6.55 9.48 -14.63
N TYR A 68 5.63 10.21 -13.99
CA TYR A 68 5.06 11.44 -14.55
C TYR A 68 5.79 12.73 -14.12
N LEU A 69 6.55 12.70 -13.02
CA LEU A 69 7.16 13.90 -12.43
C LEU A 69 8.60 14.15 -12.88
N ASP A 70 9.33 13.15 -13.36
CA ASP A 70 10.71 13.32 -13.77
C ASP A 70 10.97 12.70 -15.16
N LYS A 71 11.31 13.55 -16.13
CA LYS A 71 11.65 13.12 -17.51
C LYS A 71 13.04 12.52 -17.60
N ASP A 72 13.86 12.65 -16.55
CA ASP A 72 15.25 12.20 -16.50
C ASP A 72 15.52 11.27 -15.29
N ALA A 73 14.49 10.79 -14.59
CA ALA A 73 14.68 9.87 -13.47
C ALA A 73 15.23 8.51 -13.95
N PRO A 74 16.30 7.99 -13.34
CA PRO A 74 16.83 6.67 -13.69
C PRO A 74 15.78 5.59 -13.44
N ASP A 75 15.50 4.78 -14.47
CA ASP A 75 14.47 3.74 -14.64
C ASP A 75 14.36 2.64 -13.55
N ILE A 76 15.02 2.77 -12.40
CA ILE A 76 15.31 1.63 -11.50
C ILE A 76 14.62 1.70 -10.13
N LEU A 77 14.07 2.84 -9.72
CA LEU A 77 13.35 2.93 -8.45
C LEU A 77 11.85 2.84 -8.70
N ILE A 78 11.25 1.67 -8.44
CA ILE A 78 9.78 1.46 -8.45
C ILE A 78 9.12 2.20 -7.25
N PHE A 79 9.92 2.93 -6.47
CA PHE A 79 9.70 3.24 -5.05
C PHE A 79 10.52 4.45 -4.55
N GLY A 80 10.88 5.43 -5.38
CA GLY A 80 11.50 6.66 -4.90
C GLY A 80 10.48 7.69 -4.41
N SER A 81 10.96 8.57 -3.53
CA SER A 81 10.24 9.67 -2.86
C SER A 81 8.80 9.36 -2.39
N PHE A 82 8.69 8.62 -1.28
CA PHE A 82 7.44 8.44 -0.54
C PHE A 82 7.21 9.51 0.51
N ASP A 83 6.10 10.22 0.39
CA ASP A 83 5.68 11.21 1.37
C ASP A 83 4.64 10.61 2.34
N PHE A 84 4.30 11.40 3.36
CA PHE A 84 3.33 11.01 4.38
C PHE A 84 1.92 10.72 3.80
N LEU A 85 1.61 11.30 2.64
CA LEU A 85 0.32 11.12 1.97
C LEU A 85 0.13 9.67 1.49
N GLU A 86 1.16 9.08 0.89
CA GLU A 86 1.15 7.71 0.38
C GLU A 86 0.91 6.71 1.51
N LEU A 87 1.57 6.88 2.65
CA LEU A 87 1.35 6.09 3.86
C LEU A 87 -0.08 6.25 4.41
N THR A 88 -0.60 7.47 4.39
CA THR A 88 -1.99 7.75 4.82
C THR A 88 -2.99 7.06 3.89
N LEU A 89 -2.80 7.18 2.58
CA LEU A 89 -3.63 6.54 1.56
C LEU A 89 -3.58 5.01 1.66
N LEU A 90 -2.39 4.46 1.93
CA LEU A 90 -2.19 3.02 2.10
C LEU A 90 -2.94 2.47 3.32
N THR A 91 -3.30 3.29 4.30
CA THR A 91 -4.03 2.86 5.51
C THR A 91 -5.49 2.51 5.19
N TYR A 92 -6.14 3.16 4.22
CA TYR A 92 -7.55 2.95 3.89
C TYR A 92 -7.88 1.51 3.46
N PRO A 93 -7.11 0.85 2.57
CA PRO A 93 -7.27 -0.58 2.29
C PRO A 93 -7.34 -1.44 3.56
N TYR A 94 -6.43 -1.25 4.51
CA TYR A 94 -6.42 -2.06 5.75
C TYR A 94 -7.62 -1.76 6.63
N ILE A 95 -8.10 -0.50 6.67
CA ILE A 95 -9.32 -0.14 7.37
C ILE A 95 -10.51 -0.88 6.76
N PHE A 96 -10.68 -0.84 5.44
CA PHE A 96 -11.79 -1.53 4.77
C PHE A 96 -11.71 -3.05 4.93
N LEU A 97 -10.51 -3.63 4.87
CA LEU A 97 -10.30 -5.06 5.12
C LEU A 97 -10.67 -5.45 6.56
N THR A 98 -10.30 -4.62 7.53
CA THR A 98 -10.64 -4.82 8.95
C THR A 98 -12.14 -4.69 9.16
N LEU A 99 -12.79 -3.70 8.56
CA LEU A 99 -14.24 -3.53 8.61
C LEU A 99 -14.96 -4.70 7.95
N ALA A 100 -14.44 -5.22 6.83
CA ALA A 100 -14.96 -6.43 6.21
C ALA A 100 -14.88 -7.62 7.19
N ALA A 101 -13.75 -7.82 7.86
CA ALA A 101 -13.54 -8.87 8.86
C ALA A 101 -14.47 -8.75 10.08
N VAL A 102 -14.68 -7.54 10.60
CA VAL A 102 -15.44 -7.30 11.85
C VAL A 102 -16.95 -7.22 11.61
N LEU A 103 -17.38 -6.46 10.61
CA LEU A 103 -18.81 -6.19 10.34
C LEU A 103 -19.38 -7.13 9.29
N GLY A 104 -18.53 -7.58 8.37
CA GLY A 104 -18.92 -8.38 7.23
C GLY A 104 -18.94 -9.87 7.48
N LYS A 105 -18.35 -10.37 8.57
CA LYS A 105 -18.33 -11.80 8.91
C LYS A 105 -19.77 -12.27 9.14
N LYS A 106 -20.23 -13.20 8.31
CA LYS A 106 -21.45 -13.95 8.56
C LYS A 106 -21.14 -14.86 9.75
N GLY A 107 -21.93 -14.75 10.82
CA GLY A 107 -21.72 -15.54 12.04
C GLY A 107 -21.54 -17.02 11.74
N GLU A 108 -20.80 -17.71 12.63
CA GLU A 108 -20.95 -19.16 12.75
C GLU A 108 -22.42 -19.51 13.02
#